data_AF-A0A7S1NMG4-F1
#
_entry.id   AF-A0A7S1NMG4-F1
#
_cell.length_a   1.000
_cell.length_b   1.000
_cell.length_c   1.000
_cell.angle_alpha   90.00
_cell.angle_beta   90.00
_cell.angle_gamma   90.00
#
_symmetry.space_group_name_H-M   'P 1'
#
loop_
_entity.id
_entity.type
_entity.pdbx_description
1 polymer ?
#
loop_
_entity_poly.entity_id
_entity_poly.type
_entity_poly.pdbx_seq_one_letter_code
_entity_poly.pdbx_strand_id
1 'polypeptide(L)'
;RLGSTMAWVFTQRGSRWLRRLTNVYGALPQDVTAAREYSASLQWALEQSVWKALEGVPVGPVDGIVLTGGVAKNARLVTHLWQRFQRPVHVPPLPGDAGVPVGLLYGAYCLPHQPVQFTAPGLSDEDHLEALATRHGAQRVERASPEVVAHALLGGAVVAVVRGRQEVGWYYGLGHRSVLALPVNASAKGKIARASGRPWFAMPTVSIALETADHAFVEEGLVSPHMSY
;
A
#
# COMPACT_ATOMS: atom_id res chain seq x y z
N ARG A 1 28.57 -12.66 17.16
CA ARG A 1 27.81 -13.90 16.88
C ARG A 1 26.36 -13.64 17.24
N LEU A 2 25.53 -13.23 16.28
CA LEU A 2 24.07 -13.20 16.41
C LEU A 2 23.56 -13.89 15.14
N GLY A 3 23.14 -15.14 15.29
CA GLY A 3 22.56 -15.92 14.22
C GLY A 3 21.09 -15.57 14.10
N SER A 4 20.76 -14.57 13.29
CA SER A 4 19.39 -14.30 12.87
C SER A 4 19.10 -15.16 11.64
N THR A 5 18.22 -16.15 11.79
CA THR A 5 17.79 -16.99 10.66
C THR A 5 16.55 -16.35 10.08
N MET A 6 16.68 -15.68 8.94
CA MET A 6 15.57 -15.02 8.24
C MET A 6 14.97 -16.00 7.23
N ALA A 7 13.67 -16.28 7.33
CA ALA A 7 12.96 -17.13 6.37
C ALA A 7 12.48 -16.29 5.18
N TRP A 8 12.89 -16.68 3.97
CA TRP A 8 12.49 -16.05 2.73
C TRP A 8 11.41 -16.87 2.03
N VAL A 9 10.26 -16.26 1.75
CA VAL A 9 9.15 -16.93 1.03
C VAL A 9 8.94 -16.21 -0.29
N PHE A 10 9.48 -16.78 -1.37
CA PHE A 10 9.33 -16.27 -2.72
C PHE A 10 8.16 -16.99 -3.44
N THR A 11 7.09 -16.28 -3.77
CA THR A 11 5.93 -16.89 -4.46
C THR A 11 5.83 -16.47 -5.93
N GLN A 12 6.74 -16.98 -6.78
CA GLN A 12 6.53 -16.97 -8.24
C GLN A 12 5.46 -17.98 -8.72
N ARG A 13 5.04 -18.93 -7.87
CA ARG A 13 4.09 -19.99 -8.24
C ARG A 13 2.63 -19.55 -8.33
N GLY A 14 2.23 -18.46 -7.65
CA GLY A 14 0.85 -18.01 -7.58
C GLY A 14 0.25 -17.61 -8.94
N SER A 15 1.04 -16.93 -9.78
CA SER A 15 0.60 -16.43 -11.09
C SER A 15 0.34 -17.54 -12.13
N ARG A 16 1.07 -18.67 -12.07
CA ARG A 16 0.79 -19.85 -12.92
C ARG A 16 -0.48 -20.59 -12.49
N TRP A 17 -0.75 -20.63 -11.18
CA TRP A 17 -1.97 -21.24 -10.64
C TRP A 17 -3.22 -20.40 -10.98
N LEU A 18 -3.12 -19.07 -10.88
CA LEU A 18 -4.20 -18.16 -11.27
C LEU A 18 -4.57 -18.32 -12.76
N ARG A 19 -3.59 -18.46 -13.66
CA ARG A 19 -3.87 -18.72 -15.09
C ARG A 19 -4.60 -20.03 -15.34
N ARG A 20 -4.28 -21.08 -14.56
CA ARG A 20 -5.03 -22.36 -14.65
C ARG A 20 -6.45 -22.18 -14.16
N LEU A 21 -6.68 -21.45 -13.07
CA LEU A 21 -8.02 -21.13 -12.60
C LEU A 21 -8.80 -20.30 -13.64
N THR A 22 -8.22 -19.24 -14.22
CA THR A 22 -8.92 -18.43 -15.22
C THR A 22 -9.19 -19.17 -16.52
N ASN A 23 -8.36 -20.14 -16.91
CA ASN A 23 -8.64 -21.02 -18.06
C ASN A 23 -9.76 -22.04 -17.79
N VAL A 24 -10.05 -22.34 -16.51
CA VAL A 24 -11.12 -23.27 -16.11
C VAL A 24 -12.47 -22.54 -16.01
N TYR A 25 -12.48 -21.24 -15.72
CA TYR A 25 -13.71 -20.48 -15.43
C TYR A 25 -14.29 -19.66 -16.61
N GLY A 26 -13.74 -19.77 -17.82
CA GLY A 26 -14.31 -19.09 -19.00
C GLY A 26 -14.25 -17.56 -18.93
N ALA A 27 -15.10 -16.88 -19.71
CA ALA A 27 -15.15 -15.41 -19.78
C ALA A 27 -15.41 -14.78 -18.40
N LEU A 28 -14.76 -13.66 -18.10
CA LEU A 28 -14.94 -12.94 -16.83
C LEU A 28 -16.41 -12.54 -16.64
N PRO A 29 -16.96 -12.64 -15.41
CA PRO A 29 -18.33 -12.22 -15.13
C PRO A 29 -18.52 -10.74 -15.49
N GLN A 30 -19.56 -10.45 -16.27
CA GLN A 30 -19.95 -9.08 -16.63
C GLN A 30 -20.84 -8.44 -15.55
N ASP A 31 -21.52 -9.26 -14.74
CA ASP A 31 -22.32 -8.81 -13.60
C ASP A 31 -21.44 -8.48 -12.39
N VAL A 32 -21.76 -7.37 -11.71
CA VAL A 32 -20.97 -6.85 -10.58
C VAL A 32 -21.04 -7.79 -9.36
N THR A 33 -22.17 -8.44 -9.13
CA THR A 33 -22.34 -9.37 -8.00
C THR A 33 -21.51 -10.62 -8.24
N ALA A 34 -21.64 -11.22 -9.43
CA ALA A 34 -20.84 -12.37 -9.83
C ALA A 34 -19.33 -12.05 -9.85
N ALA A 35 -18.92 -10.87 -10.31
CA ALA A 35 -17.52 -10.45 -10.29
C ALA A 35 -16.97 -10.30 -8.87
N ARG A 36 -17.78 -9.82 -7.92
CA ARG A 36 -17.42 -9.72 -6.50
C ARG A 36 -17.23 -11.10 -5.88
N GLU A 37 -18.16 -12.03 -6.09
CA GLU A 37 -18.08 -13.40 -5.58
C GLU A 37 -16.88 -14.17 -6.16
N TYR A 38 -16.65 -14.00 -7.46
CA TYR A 38 -15.50 -14.56 -8.15
C TYR A 38 -14.19 -14.00 -7.57
N SER A 39 -14.10 -12.68 -7.36
CA SER A 39 -12.93 -12.03 -6.75
C SER A 39 -12.68 -12.50 -5.33
N ALA A 40 -13.73 -12.67 -4.52
CA ALA A 40 -13.64 -13.21 -3.17
C ALA A 40 -13.12 -14.67 -3.17
N SER A 41 -13.60 -15.48 -4.11
CA SER A 41 -13.17 -16.87 -4.27
C SER A 41 -11.70 -16.97 -4.68
N LEU A 42 -11.25 -16.11 -5.61
CA LEU A 42 -9.84 -16.03 -6.01
C LEU A 42 -8.94 -15.55 -4.86
N GLN A 43 -9.40 -14.57 -4.07
CA GLN A 43 -8.68 -14.13 -2.88
C GLN A 43 -8.52 -15.27 -1.87
N TRP A 44 -9.59 -16.02 -1.60
CA TRP A 44 -9.53 -17.19 -0.72
C TRP A 44 -8.58 -18.25 -1.26
N ALA A 45 -8.65 -18.59 -2.54
CA ALA A 45 -7.77 -19.58 -3.16
C ALA A 45 -6.29 -19.18 -3.13
N LEU A 46 -6.00 -17.88 -3.29
CA LEU A 46 -4.67 -17.32 -3.12
C LEU A 46 -4.16 -17.54 -1.69
N GLU A 47 -4.95 -17.15 -0.70
CA GLU A 47 -4.64 -17.34 0.72
C GLU A 47 -4.33 -18.82 1.01
N GLN A 48 -5.21 -19.75 0.62
CA GLN A 48 -4.98 -21.19 0.79
C GLN A 48 -3.68 -21.69 0.12
N SER A 49 -3.35 -21.15 -1.05
CA SER A 49 -2.12 -21.53 -1.75
C SER A 49 -0.87 -21.03 -1.02
N VAL A 50 -0.94 -19.84 -0.44
CA VAL A 50 0.15 -19.30 0.40
C VAL A 50 0.28 -20.13 1.68
N TRP A 51 -0.83 -20.52 2.31
CA TRP A 51 -0.82 -21.35 3.52
C TRP A 51 -0.11 -22.68 3.27
N LYS A 52 -0.50 -23.40 2.21
CA LYS A 52 0.17 -24.65 1.81
C LYS A 52 1.65 -24.48 1.52
N ALA A 53 2.06 -23.33 0.98
CA ALA A 53 3.47 -23.05 0.73
C ALA A 53 4.26 -22.81 2.02
N LEU A 54 3.59 -22.30 3.07
CA LEU A 54 4.21 -22.01 4.37
C LEU A 54 4.21 -23.22 5.31
N GLU A 55 3.27 -24.16 5.18
CA GLU A 55 3.19 -25.39 5.98
C GLU A 55 4.49 -26.21 5.97
N GLY A 56 5.28 -26.13 4.89
CA GLY A 56 6.56 -26.83 4.76
C GLY A 56 7.79 -26.02 5.19
N VAL A 57 7.63 -24.77 5.63
CA VAL A 57 8.75 -23.94 6.09
C VAL A 57 9.01 -24.29 7.55
N PRO A 58 10.15 -24.91 7.91
CA PRO A 58 10.46 -25.22 9.29
C PRO A 58 10.48 -23.92 10.08
N VAL A 59 9.56 -23.82 11.03
CA VAL A 59 9.45 -22.71 11.98
C VAL A 59 10.59 -22.89 12.99
N GLY A 60 11.83 -22.68 12.55
CA GLY A 60 12.95 -22.49 13.46
C GLY A 60 12.72 -21.25 14.34
N PRO A 61 13.73 -20.81 15.11
CA PRO A 61 13.66 -19.51 15.79
C PRO A 61 13.81 -18.39 14.75
N VAL A 62 12.75 -18.16 13.97
CA VAL A 62 12.65 -17.05 13.02
C VAL A 62 12.04 -15.85 13.74
N ASP A 63 12.72 -14.71 13.65
CA ASP A 63 12.32 -13.49 14.35
C ASP A 63 11.09 -12.81 13.70
N GLY A 64 10.80 -13.14 12.44
CA GLY A 64 9.69 -12.58 11.67
C GLY A 64 9.57 -13.15 10.26
N ILE A 65 8.59 -12.66 9.52
CA ILE A 65 8.29 -13.05 8.13
C ILE A 65 8.55 -11.85 7.23
N VAL A 66 9.39 -12.01 6.21
CA VAL A 66 9.58 -11.00 5.16
C VAL A 66 8.84 -11.44 3.90
N LEU A 67 7.89 -10.64 3.44
CA LEU A 67 7.10 -10.95 2.25
C LEU A 67 7.50 -10.06 1.09
N THR A 68 7.92 -10.69 -0.01
CA THR A 68 8.30 -10.00 -1.26
C THR A 68 7.58 -10.62 -2.47
N GLY A 69 7.71 -9.97 -3.63
CA GLY A 69 6.97 -10.27 -4.84
C GLY A 69 5.70 -9.45 -4.98
N GLY A 70 5.12 -9.45 -6.18
CA GLY A 70 3.90 -8.68 -6.47
C GLY A 70 2.69 -9.06 -5.60
N VAL A 71 2.64 -10.30 -5.12
CA VAL A 71 1.58 -10.81 -4.23
C VAL A 71 1.64 -10.16 -2.84
N ALA A 72 2.81 -9.71 -2.40
CA ALA A 72 3.00 -9.07 -1.10
C ALA A 72 2.28 -7.71 -0.96
N LYS A 73 1.79 -7.16 -2.08
CA LYS A 73 0.97 -5.94 -2.11
C LYS A 73 -0.46 -6.17 -1.63
N ASN A 74 -0.85 -7.42 -1.40
CA ASN A 74 -2.18 -7.77 -0.93
C ASN A 74 -2.27 -7.57 0.59
N ALA A 75 -2.70 -6.38 1.02
CA ALA A 75 -2.79 -6.04 2.44
C ALA A 75 -3.58 -7.07 3.26
N ARG A 76 -4.71 -7.56 2.72
CA ARG A 76 -5.51 -8.61 3.38
C ARG A 76 -4.71 -9.89 3.65
N LEU A 77 -3.92 -10.34 2.68
CA LEU A 77 -3.05 -11.50 2.86
C LEU A 77 -2.01 -11.24 3.96
N VAL A 78 -1.40 -10.06 3.97
CA VAL A 78 -0.37 -9.67 4.95
C VAL A 78 -0.97 -9.58 6.36
N THR A 79 -2.14 -8.98 6.52
CA THR A 79 -2.87 -8.93 7.79
C THR A 79 -3.21 -10.35 8.28
N HIS A 80 -3.70 -11.23 7.40
CA HIS A 80 -3.99 -12.62 7.77
C HIS A 80 -2.73 -13.42 8.15
N LEU A 81 -1.58 -13.16 7.50
CA LEU A 81 -0.29 -13.73 7.89
C LEU A 81 0.11 -13.33 9.30
N TRP A 82 0.03 -12.03 9.59
CA TRP A 82 0.34 -11.50 10.91
C TRP A 82 -0.57 -12.12 11.99
N GLN A 83 -1.89 -12.14 11.75
CA GLN A 83 -2.87 -12.74 12.66
C GLN A 83 -2.64 -14.24 12.88
N ARG A 84 -2.24 -14.98 11.84
CA ARG A 84 -2.10 -16.44 11.93
C ARG A 84 -0.82 -16.89 12.62
N PHE A 85 0.29 -16.20 12.37
CA PHE A 85 1.60 -16.58 12.88
C PHE A 85 1.96 -15.85 14.17
N GLN A 86 1.31 -14.72 14.47
CA GLN A 86 1.62 -13.89 15.64
C GLN A 86 3.12 -13.52 15.65
N ARG A 87 3.66 -13.23 14.46
CA ARG A 87 5.05 -12.83 14.24
C ARG A 87 5.08 -11.51 13.46
N PRO A 88 6.12 -10.67 13.66
CA PRO A 88 6.31 -9.48 12.84
C PRO A 88 6.35 -9.85 11.35
N VAL A 89 5.52 -9.17 10.54
CA VAL A 89 5.53 -9.31 9.09
C VAL A 89 6.08 -8.01 8.49
N HIS A 90 7.17 -8.11 7.74
CA HIS A 90 7.76 -6.97 7.04
C HIS A 90 7.50 -7.07 5.54
N VAL A 91 6.92 -6.00 4.99
CA VAL A 91 6.76 -5.81 3.54
C VAL A 91 7.61 -4.61 3.16
N PRO A 92 8.62 -4.76 2.28
CA PRO A 92 9.43 -3.64 1.84
C PRO A 92 8.60 -2.67 1.00
N PRO A 93 8.99 -1.39 0.87
CA PRO A 93 8.25 -0.36 0.11
C PRO A 93 7.98 -0.75 -1.36
N LEU A 94 8.94 -1.47 -1.96
CA LEU A 94 8.87 -2.00 -3.31
C LEU A 94 8.94 -3.53 -3.27
N PRO A 95 7.85 -4.23 -2.94
CA PRO A 95 7.94 -5.68 -2.84
C PRO A 95 7.90 -6.36 -4.21
N GLY A 96 7.35 -5.71 -5.24
CA GLY A 96 7.30 -6.26 -6.59
C GLY A 96 8.60 -6.11 -7.39
N ASP A 97 8.54 -6.39 -8.68
CA ASP A 97 9.69 -6.41 -9.59
C ASP A 97 10.48 -5.10 -9.63
N ALA A 98 9.80 -3.96 -9.45
CA ALA A 98 10.44 -2.64 -9.34
C ALA A 98 11.44 -2.53 -8.17
N GLY A 99 11.31 -3.36 -7.14
CA GLY A 99 12.23 -3.41 -6.01
C GLY A 99 13.41 -4.36 -6.20
N VAL A 100 13.43 -5.18 -7.24
CA VAL A 100 14.53 -6.14 -7.49
C VAL A 100 15.89 -5.44 -7.63
N PRO A 101 16.02 -4.32 -8.37
CA PRO A 101 17.30 -3.59 -8.44
C PRO A 101 17.75 -3.09 -7.07
N VAL A 102 16.81 -2.63 -6.23
CA VAL A 102 17.11 -2.21 -4.85
C VAL A 102 17.61 -3.40 -4.03
N GLY A 103 16.89 -4.53 -4.07
CA GLY A 103 17.31 -5.75 -3.39
C GLY A 103 18.69 -6.24 -3.83
N LEU A 104 19.00 -6.16 -5.13
CA LEU A 104 20.32 -6.49 -5.67
C LEU A 104 21.41 -5.57 -5.12
N LEU A 105 21.17 -4.25 -5.05
CA LEU A 105 22.12 -3.30 -4.48
C LEU A 105 22.39 -3.60 -3.00
N TYR A 106 21.35 -3.86 -2.21
CA TYR A 106 21.51 -4.24 -0.81
C TYR A 106 22.29 -5.55 -0.65
N GLY A 107 22.03 -6.55 -1.49
CA GLY A 107 22.73 -7.82 -1.48
C GLY A 107 24.20 -7.73 -1.91
N ALA A 108 24.51 -6.89 -2.90
CA ALA A 108 25.86 -6.74 -3.44
C ALA A 108 26.76 -5.84 -2.59
N TYR A 109 26.20 -4.78 -1.97
CA TYR A 109 26.97 -3.73 -1.30
C TYR A 109 26.78 -3.67 0.22
N CYS A 110 25.97 -4.57 0.80
CA CYS A 110 25.69 -4.60 2.25
C CYS A 110 25.33 -3.21 2.80
N LEU A 111 24.48 -2.48 2.08
CA LEU A 111 24.12 -1.11 2.43
C LEU A 111 23.47 -1.06 3.82
N PRO A 112 23.72 0.00 4.60
CA PRO A 112 23.04 0.19 5.87
C PRO A 112 21.53 0.36 5.66
N HIS A 113 20.76 0.03 6.69
CA HIS A 113 19.32 0.28 6.68
C HIS A 113 19.05 1.78 6.54
N GLN A 114 18.24 2.17 5.55
CA GLN A 114 17.89 3.55 5.28
C GLN A 114 16.45 3.63 4.74
N PRO A 115 15.70 4.71 5.05
CA PRO A 115 14.35 4.89 4.54
C PRO A 115 14.38 5.22 3.05
N VAL A 116 14.10 4.23 2.21
CA VAL A 116 14.06 4.42 0.74
C VAL A 116 12.73 5.00 0.25
N GLN A 117 11.81 5.31 1.16
CA GLN A 117 10.44 5.74 0.87
C GLN A 117 10.37 7.00 0.02
N PHE A 118 11.29 7.95 0.16
CA PHE A 118 11.22 9.27 -0.50
C PHE A 118 12.40 9.53 -1.43
N THR A 119 12.99 8.46 -1.99
CA THR A 119 14.16 8.60 -2.86
C THR A 119 13.80 8.87 -4.33
N ALA A 120 12.52 8.92 -4.70
CA ALA A 120 12.09 9.23 -6.06
C ALA A 120 12.31 10.72 -6.40
N PRO A 121 12.27 11.09 -7.71
CA PRO A 121 12.41 12.49 -8.13
C PRO A 121 11.40 13.43 -7.48
N GLY A 122 11.73 14.72 -7.49
CA GLY A 122 10.80 15.80 -7.15
C GLY A 122 9.70 15.97 -8.19
N LEU A 123 9.00 17.09 -8.13
CA LEU A 123 8.04 17.46 -9.17
C LEU A 123 8.82 17.88 -10.44
N SER A 124 8.65 17.16 -11.55
CA SER A 124 9.38 17.43 -12.80
C SER A 124 8.82 18.61 -13.60
N ASP A 125 7.59 19.00 -13.31
CA ASP A 125 6.79 20.03 -13.99
C ASP A 125 6.50 21.24 -13.07
N GLU A 126 7.38 21.48 -12.09
CA GLU A 126 7.25 22.59 -11.15
C GLU A 126 7.17 23.95 -11.86
N ASP A 127 7.92 24.12 -12.96
CA ASP A 127 7.93 25.33 -13.78
C ASP A 127 6.58 25.63 -14.46
N HIS A 128 5.70 24.63 -14.60
CA HIS A 128 4.37 24.79 -15.21
C HIS A 128 3.28 25.09 -14.18
N LEU A 129 3.55 24.99 -12.88
CA LEU A 129 2.53 25.11 -11.84
C LEU A 129 1.81 26.46 -11.86
N GLU A 130 2.53 27.56 -12.06
CA GLU A 130 1.93 28.90 -12.05
C GLU A 130 1.03 29.13 -13.28
N ALA A 131 1.46 28.65 -14.45
CA ALA A 131 0.66 28.68 -15.66
C ALA A 131 -0.62 27.82 -15.52
N LEU A 132 -0.50 26.62 -14.94
CA LEU A 132 -1.63 25.75 -14.66
C LEU A 132 -2.59 26.36 -13.62
N ALA A 133 -2.05 26.92 -12.53
CA ALA A 133 -2.83 27.59 -11.50
C ALA A 133 -3.64 28.75 -12.10
N THR A 134 -3.01 29.59 -12.92
CA THR A 134 -3.67 30.70 -13.62
C THR A 134 -4.76 30.19 -14.57
N ARG A 135 -4.44 29.18 -15.39
CA ARG A 135 -5.39 28.58 -16.35
C ARG A 135 -6.63 28.02 -15.66
N HIS A 136 -6.47 27.46 -14.46
CA HIS A 136 -7.57 26.87 -13.70
C HIS A 136 -8.23 27.86 -12.72
N GLY A 137 -7.85 29.14 -12.73
CA GLY A 137 -8.38 30.15 -11.82
C GLY A 137 -8.10 29.83 -10.35
N ALA A 138 -6.99 29.13 -10.07
CA ALA A 138 -6.63 28.74 -8.73
C ALA A 138 -6.20 29.97 -7.92
N GLN A 139 -6.72 30.08 -6.70
CA GLN A 139 -6.29 31.11 -5.77
C GLN A 139 -5.02 30.66 -5.06
N ARG A 140 -3.96 31.46 -5.16
CA ARG A 140 -2.74 31.25 -4.39
C ARG A 140 -3.01 31.56 -2.91
N VAL A 141 -2.65 30.62 -2.04
CA VAL A 141 -2.63 30.81 -0.60
C VAL A 141 -1.20 31.16 -0.19
N GLU A 142 -1.00 32.23 0.59
CA GLU A 142 0.34 32.71 0.95
C GLU A 142 1.14 31.70 1.77
N ARG A 143 0.47 30.89 2.60
CA ARG A 143 1.08 29.79 3.36
C ARG A 143 0.20 28.56 3.31
N ALA A 144 0.67 27.53 2.63
CA ALA A 144 0.14 26.18 2.77
C ALA A 144 0.75 25.57 4.05
N SER A 145 0.00 25.61 5.15
CA SER A 145 0.38 24.97 6.42
C SER A 145 -0.51 23.76 6.71
N PRO A 146 -0.06 22.81 7.55
CA PRO A 146 -0.90 21.69 7.99
C PRO A 146 -2.25 22.15 8.56
N GLU A 147 -2.28 23.30 9.25
CA GLU A 147 -3.49 23.88 9.82
C GLU A 147 -4.47 24.31 8.73
N VAL A 148 -4.00 24.95 7.65
CA VAL A 148 -4.86 25.33 6.52
C VAL A 148 -5.50 24.09 5.88
N VAL A 149 -4.70 23.03 5.69
CA VAL A 149 -5.19 21.74 5.17
C VAL A 149 -6.20 21.12 6.13
N ALA A 150 -5.92 21.12 7.43
CA ALA A 150 -6.81 20.58 8.45
C ALA A 150 -8.16 21.30 8.48
N HIS A 151 -8.18 22.64 8.44
CA HIS A 151 -9.41 23.43 8.38
C HIS A 151 -10.22 23.13 7.11
N ALA A 152 -9.55 23.00 5.95
CA ALA A 152 -10.22 22.61 4.71
C ALA A 152 -10.86 21.22 4.82
N LEU A 153 -10.14 20.25 5.40
CA LEU A 153 -10.64 18.89 5.63
C LEU A 153 -11.83 18.87 6.60
N LEU A 154 -11.77 19.65 7.69
CA LEU A 154 -12.88 19.81 8.65
C LEU A 154 -14.11 20.45 8.00
N GLY A 155 -13.91 21.37 7.05
CA GLY A 155 -14.97 21.91 6.20
C GLY A 155 -15.54 20.92 5.17
N GLY A 156 -15.05 19.68 5.13
CA GLY A 156 -15.52 18.63 4.23
C GLY A 156 -14.96 18.71 2.81
N ALA A 157 -13.89 19.49 2.61
CA ALA A 157 -13.16 19.56 1.35
C ALA A 157 -12.37 18.26 1.08
N VAL A 158 -12.01 18.06 -0.19
CA VAL A 158 -11.01 17.08 -0.61
C VAL A 158 -9.76 17.85 -1.01
N VAL A 159 -8.62 17.49 -0.41
CA VAL A 159 -7.37 18.23 -0.57
C VAL A 159 -6.34 17.34 -1.26
N ALA A 160 -5.83 17.78 -2.41
CA ALA A 160 -4.66 17.16 -3.02
C ALA A 160 -3.38 17.75 -2.39
N VAL A 161 -2.47 16.87 -1.97
CA VAL A 161 -1.18 17.23 -1.38
C VAL A 161 -0.07 16.80 -2.32
N VAL A 162 0.70 17.79 -2.77
CA VAL A 162 1.90 17.61 -3.60
C VAL A 162 3.05 18.35 -2.91
N ARG A 163 3.99 17.60 -2.33
CA ARG A 163 5.15 18.18 -1.62
C ARG A 163 6.39 17.31 -1.75
N GLY A 164 7.55 17.96 -1.72
CA GLY A 164 8.85 17.28 -1.68
C GLY A 164 9.06 16.22 -2.77
N ARG A 165 9.97 15.29 -2.45
CA ARG A 165 10.28 14.13 -3.30
C ARG A 165 9.12 13.15 -3.32
N GLN A 166 8.84 12.56 -4.47
CA GLN A 166 7.83 11.53 -4.59
C GLN A 166 8.19 10.30 -3.73
N GLU A 167 7.15 9.61 -3.27
CA GLU A 167 7.30 8.32 -2.63
C GLU A 167 7.63 7.21 -3.62
N VAL A 168 8.48 6.30 -3.19
CA VAL A 168 8.86 5.09 -3.88
C VAL A 168 8.03 3.95 -3.30
N GLY A 169 7.11 3.42 -4.10
CA GLY A 169 6.21 2.37 -3.65
C GLY A 169 5.00 2.21 -4.54
N TRP A 170 4.20 1.18 -4.23
CA TRP A 170 2.94 0.90 -4.88
C TRP A 170 1.82 1.84 -4.41
N TYR A 171 0.90 2.20 -5.31
CA TYR A 171 -0.39 2.95 -5.28
C TYR A 171 -0.93 3.71 -4.04
N TYR A 172 -0.25 3.74 -2.91
CA TYR A 172 -0.66 4.43 -1.70
C TYR A 172 0.17 5.71 -1.58
N GLY A 173 -0.50 6.85 -1.64
CA GLY A 173 0.11 8.11 -1.29
C GLY A 173 0.29 8.21 0.23
N LEU A 174 1.54 8.15 0.69
CA LEU A 174 2.01 8.31 2.08
C LEU A 174 2.13 9.80 2.50
N GLY A 175 1.56 10.73 1.74
CA GLY A 175 1.42 12.14 2.10
C GLY A 175 2.14 13.13 1.19
N HIS A 176 2.97 12.68 0.23
CA HIS A 176 3.69 13.55 -0.70
C HIS A 176 3.00 13.69 -2.06
N ARG A 177 2.21 12.70 -2.47
CA ARG A 177 1.39 12.70 -3.71
C ARG A 177 0.02 12.07 -3.39
N SER A 178 -0.74 12.71 -2.51
CA SER A 178 -1.94 12.12 -1.91
C SER A 178 -3.18 12.98 -2.12
N VAL A 179 -4.34 12.32 -2.19
CA VAL A 179 -5.65 12.99 -2.13
C VAL A 179 -6.27 12.66 -0.78
N LEU A 180 -6.47 13.68 0.04
CA LEU A 180 -6.92 13.57 1.42
C LEU A 180 -8.39 14.00 1.53
N ALA A 181 -9.12 13.30 2.40
CA ALA A 181 -10.43 13.73 2.87
C ALA A 181 -10.60 13.26 4.31
N LEU A 182 -11.50 13.91 5.06
CA LEU A 182 -11.77 13.53 6.44
C LEU A 182 -12.52 12.18 6.49
N PRO A 183 -12.00 11.15 7.22
CA PRO A 183 -12.53 9.79 7.16
C PRO A 183 -13.91 9.64 7.83
N VAL A 184 -14.29 10.53 8.74
CA VAL A 184 -15.60 10.49 9.43
C VAL A 184 -16.77 10.93 8.55
N ASN A 185 -16.48 11.51 7.38
CA ASN A 185 -17.52 11.96 6.46
C ASN A 185 -17.92 10.82 5.52
N ALA A 186 -19.17 10.34 5.60
CA ALA A 186 -19.68 9.27 4.75
C ALA A 186 -19.55 9.56 3.23
N SER A 187 -19.58 10.84 2.83
CA SER A 187 -19.40 11.25 1.43
C SER A 187 -17.94 11.24 0.95
N ALA A 188 -16.95 11.16 1.87
CA ALA A 188 -15.54 11.28 1.56
C ALA A 188 -15.06 10.24 0.53
N LYS A 189 -15.49 8.98 0.68
CA LYS A 189 -15.16 7.89 -0.25
C LYS A 189 -15.57 8.23 -1.68
N GLY A 190 -16.80 8.66 -1.87
CA GLY A 190 -17.33 9.02 -3.20
C GLY A 190 -16.61 10.23 -3.79
N LYS A 191 -16.32 11.25 -2.97
CA LYS A 191 -15.58 12.44 -3.39
C LYS A 191 -14.13 12.11 -3.80
N ILE A 192 -13.41 11.30 -3.01
CA ILE A 192 -12.05 10.84 -3.36
C ILE A 192 -12.09 10.04 -4.66
N ALA A 193 -13.01 9.07 -4.79
CA ALA A 193 -13.11 8.23 -5.98
C ALA A 193 -13.32 9.09 -7.23
N ARG A 194 -14.23 10.07 -7.17
CA ARG A 194 -14.46 11.03 -8.26
C ARG A 194 -13.25 11.89 -8.57
N ALA A 195 -12.62 12.47 -7.54
CA ALA A 195 -11.47 13.37 -7.70
C ALA A 195 -10.23 12.66 -8.27
N SER A 196 -10.04 11.39 -7.92
CA SER A 196 -8.90 10.57 -8.36
C SER A 196 -9.17 9.71 -9.60
N GLY A 197 -10.39 9.76 -10.16
CA GLY A 197 -10.79 8.91 -11.29
C GLY A 197 -10.84 7.41 -10.95
N ARG A 198 -10.94 7.05 -9.65
CA ARG A 198 -10.98 5.66 -9.20
C ARG A 198 -12.41 5.09 -9.24
N PRO A 199 -12.58 3.77 -9.41
CA PRO A 199 -13.90 3.14 -9.31
C PRO A 199 -14.58 3.40 -7.97
N TRP A 200 -15.92 3.44 -7.96
CA TRP A 200 -16.71 3.73 -6.75
C TRP A 200 -16.48 2.75 -5.58
N PHE A 201 -16.09 1.51 -5.89
CA PHE A 201 -15.82 0.47 -4.90
C PHE A 201 -14.39 0.53 -4.35
N ALA A 202 -13.51 1.35 -4.92
CA ALA A 202 -12.14 1.48 -4.45
C ALA A 202 -12.14 2.04 -3.02
N MET A 203 -11.47 1.33 -2.11
CA MET A 203 -11.35 1.77 -0.73
C MET A 203 -10.21 2.79 -0.62
N PRO A 204 -10.45 3.94 0.05
CA PRO A 204 -9.37 4.80 0.49
C PRO A 204 -8.64 4.14 1.67
N THR A 205 -7.38 4.52 1.87
CA THR A 205 -6.62 4.19 3.08
C THR A 205 -6.68 5.34 4.07
N VAL A 206 -6.30 5.06 5.32
CA VAL A 206 -6.28 6.05 6.40
C VAL A 206 -4.84 6.24 6.83
N SER A 207 -4.44 7.50 7.02
CA SER A 207 -3.20 7.87 7.71
C SER A 207 -3.57 8.43 9.06
N ILE A 208 -2.83 8.04 10.09
CA ILE A 208 -2.99 8.55 11.45
C ILE A 208 -1.62 8.93 12.00
N ALA A 209 -1.62 9.81 13.00
CA ALA A 209 -0.40 10.16 13.70
C ALA A 209 0.07 8.96 14.53
N LEU A 210 1.39 8.71 14.55
CA LEU A 210 1.95 7.51 15.18
C LEU A 210 1.65 7.47 16.68
N GLU A 211 1.69 8.63 17.33
CA GLU A 211 1.36 8.84 18.73
C GLU A 211 -0.10 8.54 19.08
N THR A 212 -0.99 8.44 18.07
CA THR A 212 -2.40 8.09 18.24
C THR A 212 -2.73 6.67 17.78
N ALA A 213 -1.74 5.92 17.28
CA ALA A 213 -1.98 4.63 16.64
C ALA A 213 -2.63 3.61 17.59
N ASP A 214 -2.17 3.56 18.83
CA ASP A 214 -2.67 2.64 19.86
C ASP A 214 -4.13 2.93 20.26
N HIS A 215 -4.63 4.14 19.98
CA HIS A 215 -6.03 4.50 20.24
C HIS A 215 -6.95 4.24 19.03
N ALA A 216 -6.38 4.10 17.83
CA ALA A 216 -7.12 4.02 16.58
C ALA A 216 -7.22 2.59 16.04
N PHE A 217 -6.20 1.76 16.30
CA PHE A 217 -6.18 0.35 15.89
C PHE A 217 -6.56 -0.57 17.04
N VAL A 218 -7.26 -1.66 16.71
CA VAL A 218 -7.61 -2.70 17.68
C VAL A 218 -6.39 -3.57 18.00
N GLU A 219 -5.47 -3.66 17.04
CA GLU A 219 -4.24 -4.42 17.10
C GLU A 219 -3.08 -3.58 17.65
N GLU A 220 -2.76 -3.76 18.94
CA GLU A 220 -1.62 -3.10 19.59
C GLU A 220 -0.28 -3.36 18.85
N GLY A 221 0.51 -2.30 18.67
CA GLY A 221 1.86 -2.38 18.11
C GLY A 221 1.95 -2.59 16.59
N LEU A 222 0.82 -2.63 15.87
CA LEU A 222 0.81 -2.81 14.42
C LEU A 222 1.00 -1.47 13.68
N VAL A 223 2.24 -1.02 13.55
CA VAL A 223 2.58 0.19 12.78
C VAL A 223 2.80 -0.17 11.32
N SER A 224 1.99 0.35 10.40
CA SER A 224 2.05 0.08 8.94
C SER A 224 2.59 1.30 8.18
N PRO A 225 3.92 1.53 8.11
CA PRO A 225 4.50 2.74 7.50
C PRO A 225 4.27 2.85 5.99
N HIS A 226 3.83 1.76 5.35
CA HIS A 226 3.61 1.67 3.91
C HIS A 226 2.16 1.30 3.55
N MET A 227 1.23 1.34 4.51
CA MET A 227 -0.16 0.90 4.32
C MET A 227 -0.24 -0.52 3.72
N SER A 228 0.67 -1.40 4.12
CA SER A 228 0.85 -2.74 3.54
C SER A 228 0.08 -3.83 4.27
N TYR A 229 -0.57 -3.47 5.38
CA TYR A 229 -1.47 -4.28 6.22
C TYR A 229 -2.33 -3.33 7.04
#